data_AF-A0A9D8GZ48-F1
#
_entry.id   AF-A0A9D8GZ48-F1
#
_cell.length_a   1.000
_cell.length_b   1.000
_cell.length_c   1.000
_cell.angle_alpha   90.00
_cell.angle_beta   90.00
_cell.angle_gamma   90.00
#
_symmetry.space_group_name_H-M   'P 1'
#
loop_
_entity.id
_entity.type
_entity.pdbx_description
1 polymer ?
#
loop_
_entity_poly.entity_id
_entity_poly.type
_entity_poly.pdbx_seq_one_letter_code
_entity_poly.pdbx_strand_id
1 'polypeptide(L)'
;MQEGRLITRPDAFVAELMERVCQAGLPIWRGYFGLQLVHPQLLATAYVWRRGEKVQEVVRAHGIQFSPSYIGSPVQTAREEGR
;
A
#
# COMPACT_ATOMS: atom_id res chain seq x y z
N MET A 1 18.30 -13.43 -4.79
CA MET A 1 17.22 -12.61 -4.20
C MET A 1 16.53 -13.40 -3.08
N GLN A 2 17.09 -13.39 -1.86
CA GLN A 2 16.49 -14.08 -0.69
C GLN A 2 16.20 -13.13 0.48
N GLU A 3 16.69 -11.88 0.43
CA GLU A 3 16.67 -10.95 1.57
C GLU A 3 15.27 -10.44 1.93
N GLY A 4 14.37 -10.27 0.94
CA GLY A 4 13.01 -9.79 1.19
C GLY A 4 12.15 -10.71 2.06
N ARG A 5 12.54 -11.99 2.20
CA ARG A 5 11.79 -12.99 2.99
C ARG A 5 12.06 -12.92 4.49
N LEU A 6 13.12 -12.24 4.92
CA LEU A 6 13.57 -12.22 6.32
C LEU A 6 12.96 -11.08 7.15
N ILE A 7 12.30 -10.12 6.50
CA ILE A 7 11.60 -9.05 7.22
C ILE A 7 10.19 -9.53 7.52
N THR A 8 9.99 -10.00 8.76
CA THR A 8 8.70 -10.53 9.25
C THR A 8 7.63 -9.43 9.41
N ARG A 9 8.01 -8.17 9.19
CA ARG A 9 7.24 -6.96 9.43
C ARG A 9 7.12 -6.13 8.14
N PRO A 10 6.01 -6.24 7.40
CA PRO A 10 5.86 -5.59 6.11
C PRO A 10 5.99 -4.05 6.16
N ASP A 11 5.61 -3.43 7.28
CA ASP A 11 5.83 -2.01 7.57
C ASP A 11 7.32 -1.64 7.58
N ALA A 12 8.15 -2.45 8.22
CA ALA A 12 9.60 -2.25 8.27
C ALA A 12 10.24 -2.47 6.88
N PHE A 13 9.78 -3.46 6.13
CA PHE A 13 10.23 -3.70 4.76
C PHE A 13 9.98 -2.50 3.86
N VAL A 14 8.75 -1.96 3.91
CA VAL A 14 8.36 -0.79 3.10
C VAL A 14 9.16 0.46 3.50
N ALA A 15 9.41 0.67 4.80
CA ALA A 15 10.24 1.78 5.27
C ALA A 15 11.66 1.71 4.70
N GLU A 16 12.32 0.57 4.88
CA GLU A 16 13.71 0.38 4.45
C GLU A 16 13.85 0.45 2.93
N LEU A 17 12.91 -0.14 2.19
CA LEU A 17 12.89 -0.06 0.72
C LEU A 17 12.81 1.40 0.26
N MET A 18 11.90 2.19 0.81
CA MET A 18 11.70 3.58 0.39
C MET A 18 12.86 4.49 0.78
N GLU A 19 13.47 4.26 1.95
CA GLU A 19 14.68 4.96 2.35
C GLU A 19 15.82 4.69 1.37
N ARG A 20 16.05 3.43 0.98
CA ARG A 20 17.06 3.07 -0.03
C ARG A 20 16.79 3.69 -1.39
N VAL A 21 15.53 3.75 -1.82
CA VAL A 21 15.16 4.41 -3.09
C VAL A 21 15.44 5.91 -3.03
N CYS A 22 15.14 6.58 -1.92
CA CYS A 22 15.51 7.99 -1.74
C CYS A 22 17.03 8.21 -1.69
N GLN A 23 17.77 7.31 -1.05
CA GLN A 23 19.24 7.35 -1.03
C GLN A 23 19.86 7.12 -2.42
N ALA A 24 19.21 6.35 -3.27
CA ALA A 24 19.59 6.18 -4.68
C ALA A 24 19.33 7.43 -5.55
N GLY A 25 18.84 8.52 -4.94
CA GLY A 25 18.65 9.81 -5.61
C GLY A 25 17.26 10.02 -6.19
N LEU A 26 16.31 9.09 -5.98
CA LEU A 26 14.94 9.26 -6.44
C LEU A 26 14.15 10.12 -5.43
N PRO A 27 13.65 11.30 -5.82
CA PRO A 27 12.95 12.19 -4.91
C PRO A 27 11.49 11.74 -4.71
N ILE A 28 11.28 10.67 -3.95
CA ILE A 28 9.93 10.17 -3.63
C ILE A 28 9.45 10.73 -2.30
N TRP A 29 8.28 11.37 -2.32
CA TRP A 29 7.68 11.99 -1.13
C TRP A 29 6.65 11.07 -0.46
N ARG A 30 6.05 10.16 -1.24
CA ARG A 30 5.02 9.22 -0.78
C ARG A 30 5.03 7.95 -1.62
N GLY A 31 4.90 6.81 -0.96
CA GLY A 31 4.76 5.49 -1.58
C GLY A 31 3.48 4.80 -1.11
N TYR A 32 2.81 4.09 -2.01
CA TYR A 32 1.65 3.27 -1.71
C TYR A 32 1.88 1.85 -2.18
N PHE A 33 1.79 0.90 -1.27
CA PHE A 33 2.07 -0.51 -1.52
C PHE A 33 0.82 -1.32 -1.21
N GLY A 34 0.05 -1.68 -2.24
CA GLY A 34 -1.11 -2.55 -2.10
C GLY A 34 -0.72 -4.02 -2.24
N LEU A 35 -1.06 -4.84 -1.26
CA LEU A 35 -0.98 -6.29 -1.34
C LEU A 35 -2.39 -6.85 -1.41
N GLN A 36 -2.69 -7.50 -2.54
CA GLN A 36 -3.92 -8.28 -2.66
C GLN A 36 -3.74 -9.58 -1.90
N LEU A 37 -4.65 -9.85 -0.96
CA LEU A 37 -4.64 -11.07 -0.16
C LEU A 37 -5.55 -12.10 -0.84
N VAL A 38 -5.14 -13.37 -0.82
CA VAL A 38 -5.98 -14.51 -1.28
C VAL A 38 -6.96 -14.95 -0.17
N HIS A 39 -7.09 -14.16 0.90
CA HIS A 39 -7.88 -14.50 2.07
C HIS A 39 -9.37 -14.17 1.84
N PRO A 40 -10.32 -15.05 2.20
CA PRO A 40 -11.75 -14.86 1.89
C PRO A 40 -12.42 -13.65 2.56
N GLN A 41 -11.90 -13.18 3.70
CA GLN A 41 -12.45 -12.01 4.44
C GLN A 41 -11.65 -10.70 4.30
N LEU A 42 -10.43 -10.74 3.74
CA LEU A 42 -9.54 -9.57 3.67
C LEU A 42 -9.15 -9.36 2.21
N LEU A 43 -9.63 -8.26 1.61
CA LEU A 43 -9.48 -8.02 0.18
C LEU A 43 -8.06 -7.57 -0.17
N ALA A 44 -7.49 -6.69 0.66
CA ALA A 44 -6.14 -6.18 0.51
C ALA A 44 -5.64 -5.55 1.82
N THR A 45 -4.32 -5.57 2.01
CA THR A 45 -3.64 -4.69 2.95
C THR A 45 -2.80 -3.72 2.15
N ALA A 46 -2.79 -2.45 2.54
CA ALA A 46 -1.90 -1.46 1.94
C ALA A 46 -0.97 -0.84 2.97
N TYR A 47 0.21 -0.43 2.53
CA TYR A 47 1.17 0.31 3.34
C TYR A 47 1.42 1.67 2.70
N VAL A 48 1.26 2.72 3.49
CA VAL A 48 1.50 4.10 3.08
C VAL A 48 2.78 4.57 3.74
N TRP A 49 3.77 4.86 2.91
CA TRP A 49 5.02 5.48 3.35
C TRP A 49 5.01 6.96 2.98
N ARG A 50 5.52 7.81 3.88
CA ARG A 50 5.81 9.21 3.62
C ARG A 50 7.18 9.53 4.20
N ARG A 51 7.92 10.39 3.51
CA ARG A 51 9.26 10.77 3.93
C ARG A 51 9.23 11.43 5.32
N GLY A 52 9.95 10.85 6.27
CA GLY A 52 10.03 11.35 7.65
C GLY A 52 8.88 10.89 8.57
N GLU A 53 7.95 10.08 8.08
CA GLU A 53 6.86 9.51 8.89
C GLU A 53 7.03 7.99 9.03
N LYS A 54 6.42 7.41 10.08
CA LYS A 54 6.29 5.96 10.20
C LYS A 54 5.34 5.43 9.12
N VAL A 55 5.65 4.26 8.57
CA VAL A 55 4.77 3.56 7.62
C VAL A 55 3.43 3.27 8.28
N GLN A 56 2.36 3.64 7.61
CA GLN A 56 0.99 3.39 8.05
C GLN A 56 0.46 2.15 7.37
N GLU A 57 0.05 1.15 8.15
CA GLU A 57 -0.70 0.01 7.64
C GLU A 57 -2.17 0.40 7.50
N VAL A 58 -2.73 0.12 6.34
CA VAL A 58 -4.09 0.40 5.97
C VAL A 58 -4.75 -0.91 5.59
N VAL A 59 -5.37 -1.55 6.57
CA VAL A 59 -6.14 -2.78 6.38
C VAL A 59 -7.45 -2.44 5.67
N ARG A 60 -7.69 -3.03 4.50
CA ARG A 60 -8.99 -2.96 3.84
C ARG A 60 -9.79 -4.22 4.19
N ALA A 61 -10.57 -4.15 5.26
CA ALA A 61 -11.59 -5.14 5.53
C ALA A 61 -12.66 -5.11 4.41
N HIS A 62 -13.26 -6.26 4.11
CA HIS A 62 -14.37 -6.37 3.16
C HIS A 62 -15.39 -5.24 3.40
N GLY A 63 -15.68 -4.42 2.38
CA GLY A 63 -16.70 -3.36 2.47
C GLY A 63 -16.28 -1.91 2.20
N ILE A 64 -15.05 -1.61 1.76
CA ILE A 64 -14.70 -0.25 1.27
C ILE A 64 -15.55 0.18 0.08
N GLN A 65 -16.15 -0.78 -0.62
CA GLN A 65 -17.19 -0.58 -1.62
C GLN A 65 -18.41 0.21 -1.07
N PHE A 66 -18.55 0.31 0.25
CA PHE A 66 -19.64 0.99 0.95
C PHE A 66 -19.19 2.21 1.79
N SER A 67 -17.91 2.63 1.72
CA SER A 67 -17.49 3.87 2.40
C SER A 67 -17.74 5.11 1.53
N PRO A 68 -18.14 6.26 2.10
CA PRO A 68 -18.35 7.51 1.34
C PRO A 68 -17.09 8.00 0.61
N SER A 69 -15.92 7.54 1.04
CA SER A 69 -14.62 7.85 0.44
C SER A 69 -14.27 7.01 -0.80
N TYR A 70 -15.03 5.94 -1.06
CA TYR A 70 -14.93 5.14 -2.28
C TYR A 70 -16.02 5.52 -3.28
N ILE A 71 -17.27 5.68 -2.81
CA ILE A 71 -18.43 6.09 -3.60
C ILE A 71 -18.21 7.51 -4.15
N GLY A 72 -17.99 7.61 -5.46
CA GLY A 72 -17.71 8.87 -6.17
C GLY A 72 -16.22 9.23 -6.30
N SER A 73 -15.30 8.33 -5.91
CA SER A 73 -13.85 8.57 -6.08
C SER A 73 -13.37 8.20 -7.50
N PRO A 74 -12.30 8.83 -8.03
CA PRO A 74 -11.72 8.45 -9.33
C PRO A 74 -11.26 6.98 -9.40
N VAL A 75 -10.98 6.37 -8.24
CA VAL A 75 -10.59 4.95 -8.13
C VAL A 75 -11.78 4.03 -8.41
N GLN A 76 -13.01 4.44 -8.09
CA GLN A 76 -14.22 3.69 -8.44
C GLN A 76 -14.40 3.70 -9.97
N THR A 77 -14.33 4.87 -10.60
CA THR A 77 -14.45 5.02 -12.06
C THR A 77 -13.42 4.18 -12.80
N ALA A 78 -12.14 4.24 -12.42
CA ALA A 78 -11.08 3.45 -13.04
C ALA A 78 -11.28 1.92 -12.90
N ARG A 79 -11.99 1.48 -11.86
CA ARG A 79 -12.30 0.06 -11.63
C ARG A 79 -13.56 -0.39 -12.37
N GLU A 80 -14.53 0.49 -12.57
CA GLU A 80 -15.78 0.22 -13.29
C GLU A 80 -15.63 0.33 -14.81
N GLU A 81 -14.81 1.26 -15.30
CA GLU A 81 -14.58 1.50 -16.73
C GLU A 81 -13.48 0.62 -17.35
N GLY A 82 -12.97 -0.36 -16.58
CA GLY A 82 -11.84 -1.24 -16.91
C GLY A 82 -11.51 -1.33 -18.41
N ARG A 83 -10.48 -0.58 -18.81
CA ARG A 83 -9.84 -0.67 -20.12
C ARG A 83 -8.36 -0.94 -19.97
#